data_AF-A0A0E4FTJ1-F1
#
_entry.id   AF-A0A0E4FTJ1-F1
#
_cell.length_a   1.000
_cell.length_b   1.000
_cell.length_c   1.000
_cell.angle_alpha   90.00
_cell.angle_beta   90.00
_cell.angle_gamma   90.00
#
_symmetry.space_group_name_H-M   'P 1'
#
loop_
_entity.id
_entity.type
_entity.pdbx_description
1 polymer ?
#
loop_
_entity_poly.entity_id
_entity_poly.type
_entity_poly.pdbx_seq_one_letter_code
_entity_poly.pdbx_strand_id
1 'polypeptide(L)'
;MNYSATATPNAWVGIGAGFWTNHGASFGANLRITHGWPRDAFFAKGTIGQYTIVIPSERLVIVRLGRSPNWPPEADGVFDLVRDVVAATHEKGKLAGVN
;
A
#
# COMPACT_ATOMS: atom_id res chain seq x y z
N MET A 1 7.07 0.05 -12.75
CA MET A 1 5.90 0.88 -13.09
C MET A 1 6.14 2.27 -12.51
N ASN A 2 6.21 3.33 -13.32
CA ASN A 2 6.51 4.68 -12.80
C ASN A 2 5.28 5.60 -12.78
N TYR A 3 4.43 5.57 -13.81
CA TYR A 3 3.32 6.52 -13.91
C TYR A 3 2.34 6.44 -12.71
N SER A 4 1.79 5.26 -12.42
CA SER A 4 0.80 5.06 -11.35
C SER A 4 1.33 5.24 -9.91
N ALA A 5 2.65 5.21 -9.73
CA ALA A 5 3.29 5.35 -8.41
C ALA A 5 3.92 6.74 -8.20
N THR A 6 4.08 7.55 -9.25
CA THR A 6 4.73 8.87 -9.17
C THR A 6 3.87 9.82 -8.36
N ALA A 7 4.40 10.31 -7.23
CA ALA A 7 3.70 11.26 -6.40
C ALA A 7 3.48 12.60 -7.13
N THR A 8 2.25 13.13 -7.03
CA THR A 8 1.92 14.49 -7.44
C THR A 8 2.67 15.47 -6.53
N PRO A 9 3.41 16.45 -7.08
CA PRO A 9 4.11 17.45 -6.27
C PRO A 9 3.17 18.13 -5.27
N ASN A 10 3.66 18.34 -4.04
CA ASN A 10 2.95 19.00 -2.93
C ASN A 10 1.65 18.33 -2.44
N ALA A 11 1.27 17.16 -2.96
CA ALA A 11 0.11 16.43 -2.45
C ALA A 11 0.42 15.81 -1.08
N TRP A 12 -0.09 16.41 -0.01
CA TRP A 12 0.20 16.00 1.37
C TRP A 12 -0.23 14.55 1.69
N VAL A 13 -1.26 14.05 1.00
CA VAL A 13 -1.74 12.66 1.13
C VAL A 13 -0.86 11.64 0.41
N GLY A 14 0.06 12.04 -0.46
CA GLY A 14 0.82 11.13 -1.32
C GLY A 14 -0.10 10.45 -2.33
N ILE A 15 -0.52 11.19 -3.36
CA ILE A 15 -1.39 10.69 -4.44
C ILE A 15 -0.71 10.93 -5.80
N GLY A 16 -0.95 10.05 -6.77
CA GLY A 16 -0.41 10.15 -8.13
C GLY A 16 -1.27 9.35 -9.10
N ALA A 17 -1.67 9.95 -10.22
CA ALA A 17 -2.44 9.30 -11.29
C ALA A 17 -3.67 8.48 -10.79
N GLY A 18 -4.38 8.98 -9.75
CA GLY A 18 -5.55 8.32 -9.17
C GLY A 18 -5.26 7.26 -8.09
N PHE A 19 -3.98 7.00 -7.79
CA PHE A 19 -3.55 6.08 -6.74
C PHE A 19 -2.96 6.83 -5.56
N TRP A 20 -3.20 6.33 -4.35
CA TRP A 20 -2.39 6.66 -3.19
C TRP A 20 -1.03 5.97 -3.35
N THR A 21 0.05 6.63 -2.97
CA THR A 21 1.42 6.13 -3.17
C THR A 21 2.31 6.42 -1.96
N ASN A 22 3.26 5.53 -1.71
CA ASN A 22 4.31 5.68 -0.72
C ASN A 22 5.58 6.35 -1.29
N HIS A 23 5.59 6.70 -2.57
CA HIS A 23 6.68 7.46 -3.16
C HIS A 23 6.72 8.91 -2.63
N GLY A 24 7.94 9.46 -2.55
CA GLY A 24 8.19 10.81 -2.05
C GLY A 24 8.22 10.89 -0.52
N ALA A 25 8.01 12.10 0.00
CA ALA A 25 8.11 12.42 1.43
C ALA A 25 6.84 13.11 1.98
N SER A 26 5.69 12.89 1.32
CA SER A 26 4.40 13.41 1.79
C SER A 26 4.04 12.85 3.16
N PHE A 27 3.20 13.56 3.91
CA PHE A 27 2.69 13.08 5.20
C PHE A 27 2.03 11.71 5.08
N GLY A 28 1.14 11.53 4.10
CA GLY A 28 0.45 10.26 3.89
C GLY A 28 1.39 9.11 3.52
N ALA A 29 2.40 9.36 2.70
CA ALA A 29 3.41 8.35 2.36
C ALA A 29 4.21 7.94 3.60
N ASN A 30 4.73 8.91 4.35
CA ASN A 30 5.50 8.63 5.56
C ASN A 30 4.66 7.92 6.62
N LEU A 31 3.39 8.29 6.80
CA LEU A 31 2.48 7.63 7.72
C LEU A 31 2.37 6.13 7.44
N ARG A 32 2.23 5.71 6.19
CA ARG A 32 2.10 4.28 5.85
C ARG A 32 3.44 3.55 6.02
N ILE A 33 4.54 4.20 5.64
CA ILE A 33 5.89 3.64 5.79
C ILE A 33 6.24 3.43 7.27
N THR A 34 5.91 4.39 8.15
CA THR A 34 6.13 4.23 9.59
C THR A 34 5.25 3.15 10.21
N HIS A 35 4.13 2.80 9.57
CA HIS A 35 3.28 1.65 9.92
C HIS A 35 3.67 0.36 9.18
N GLY A 36 4.86 0.29 8.59
CA GLY A 36 5.44 -0.94 8.04
C GLY A 36 5.05 -1.26 6.59
N TRP A 37 4.45 -0.33 5.85
CA TRP A 37 4.20 -0.55 4.43
C TRP A 37 5.50 -0.42 3.60
N PRO A 38 5.66 -1.24 2.55
CA PRO A 38 6.76 -1.08 1.60
C PRO A 38 6.78 0.30 0.94
N ARG A 39 7.98 0.81 0.68
CA ARG A 39 8.19 2.17 0.13
C ARG A 39 7.67 2.33 -1.29
N ASP A 40 7.66 1.27 -2.08
CA ASP A 40 7.19 1.26 -3.46
C ASP A 40 5.71 0.86 -3.59
N ALA A 41 4.99 0.70 -2.46
CA ALA A 41 3.58 0.37 -2.48
C ALA A 41 2.73 1.56 -2.98
N PHE A 42 1.77 1.26 -3.84
CA PHE A 42 0.73 2.19 -4.27
C PHE A 42 -0.60 1.45 -4.36
N PHE A 43 -1.71 2.15 -4.20
CA PHE A 43 -3.00 1.52 -4.01
C PHE A 43 -4.18 2.40 -4.41
N ALA A 44 -5.31 1.75 -4.68
CA ALA A 44 -6.61 2.39 -4.74
C ALA A 44 -7.41 2.04 -3.48
N LYS A 45 -8.09 3.04 -2.91
CA LYS A 45 -8.96 2.90 -1.73
C LYS A 45 -10.39 3.29 -2.09
N GLY A 46 -11.33 2.43 -1.69
CA GLY A 46 -12.76 2.70 -1.65
C GLY A 46 -13.26 2.96 -0.23
N THR A 47 -14.48 3.51 -0.15
CA THR A 47 -15.14 3.86 1.12
C THR A 47 -15.65 2.63 1.84
N ILE A 48 -15.25 2.47 3.12
CA ILE A 48 -15.68 1.37 4.03
C ILE A 48 -14.83 0.10 3.84
N GLY A 49 -13.56 0.26 3.50
CA GLY A 49 -12.57 -0.80 3.66
C GLY A 49 -12.16 -1.58 2.41
N GLN A 50 -12.27 -0.97 1.23
CA GLN A 50 -11.96 -1.61 -0.05
C GLN A 50 -10.58 -1.14 -0.47
N TYR A 51 -9.68 -2.08 -0.73
CA TYR A 51 -8.31 -1.77 -1.09
C TYR A 51 -7.83 -2.69 -2.20
N THR A 52 -7.15 -2.10 -3.18
CA THR A 52 -6.30 -2.81 -4.13
C THR A 52 -4.90 -2.23 -4.00
N ILE A 53 -4.00 -3.00 -3.40
CA ILE A 53 -2.65 -2.57 -3.02
C ILE A 53 -1.65 -3.33 -3.86
N VAL A 54 -0.77 -2.62 -4.53
CA VAL A 54 0.26 -3.17 -5.41
C VAL A 54 1.62 -2.90 -4.79
N ILE A 55 2.44 -3.95 -4.67
CA ILE A 55 3.78 -3.90 -4.08
C ILE A 55 4.76 -4.53 -5.08
N PRO A 56 5.34 -3.74 -5.99
CA PRO A 56 6.19 -4.25 -7.05
C PRO A 56 7.40 -5.05 -6.57
N SER A 57 8.10 -4.59 -5.53
CA SER A 57 9.29 -5.26 -4.97
C SER A 57 9.00 -6.66 -4.48
N GLU A 58 7.78 -6.89 -3.99
CA GLU A 58 7.31 -8.18 -3.46
C GLU A 58 6.59 -9.03 -4.53
N ARG A 59 6.43 -8.52 -5.75
CA ARG A 59 5.60 -9.14 -6.81
C ARG A 59 4.21 -9.51 -6.29
N LEU A 60 3.64 -8.62 -5.46
CA LEU A 60 2.45 -8.90 -4.67
C LEU A 60 1.34 -7.89 -4.97
N VAL A 61 0.11 -8.40 -5.05
CA VAL A 61 -1.11 -7.59 -5.04
C VAL A 61 -1.99 -8.09 -3.90
N ILE A 62 -2.39 -7.17 -3.01
CA ILE A 62 -3.33 -7.44 -1.92
C ILE A 62 -4.67 -6.80 -2.29
N VAL A 63 -5.72 -7.61 -2.35
CA VAL A 63 -7.09 -7.14 -2.54
C VAL A 63 -7.89 -7.41 -1.28
N ARG A 64 -8.42 -6.34 -0.66
CA ARG A 64 -9.34 -6.44 0.47
C ARG A 64 -10.70 -5.90 0.05
N LEU A 65 -11.72 -6.75 0.12
CA LEU A 65 -13.12 -6.38 -0.07
C LEU A 65 -13.87 -6.77 1.21
N GLY A 66 -14.65 -5.84 1.75
CA GLY A 66 -15.36 -6.06 3.00
C GLY A 66 -15.94 -4.76 3.53
N ARG A 67 -16.42 -4.79 4.77
CA ARG A 67 -16.94 -3.62 5.48
C ARG A 67 -16.13 -3.40 6.75
N SER A 68 -15.33 -2.35 6.78
CA SER A 68 -14.58 -1.93 7.96
C SER A 68 -14.81 -0.44 8.26
N PRO A 69 -14.68 0.01 9.53
CA PRO A 69 -14.60 1.42 9.85
C PRO A 69 -13.46 2.09 9.07
N ASN A 70 -13.67 3.32 8.61
CA ASN A 70 -12.60 4.15 8.03
C ASN A 70 -11.91 5.04 9.08
N TRP A 71 -12.48 5.12 10.29
CA TRP A 71 -12.02 5.95 11.40
C TRP A 71 -12.39 5.30 12.75
N PRO A 72 -11.51 5.36 13.77
CA PRO A 72 -10.13 5.86 13.70
C PRO A 72 -9.25 4.94 12.83
N PRO A 73 -8.08 5.38 12.31
CA PRO A 73 -7.29 4.61 11.34
C PRO A 73 -6.90 3.20 11.81
N GLU A 74 -6.72 3.03 13.12
CA GLU A 74 -6.40 1.76 13.76
C GLU A 74 -7.56 0.76 13.65
N ALA A 75 -8.79 1.24 13.57
CA ALA A 75 -9.98 0.40 13.38
C ALA A 75 -10.17 -0.09 11.94
N ASP A 76 -9.48 0.51 10.96
CA ASP A 76 -9.50 0.05 9.56
C ASP A 76 -8.71 -1.28 9.42
N GLY A 77 -7.65 -1.46 10.20
CA GLY A 77 -6.83 -2.68 10.24
C GLY A 77 -6.00 -2.95 8.97
N VAL A 78 -6.03 -2.08 7.97
CA VAL A 78 -5.26 -2.28 6.72
C VAL A 78 -3.75 -2.24 6.95
N PHE A 79 -3.28 -1.52 7.97
CA PHE A 79 -1.86 -1.46 8.30
C PHE A 79 -1.31 -2.81 8.74
N ASP A 80 -2.00 -3.47 9.67
CA ASP A 80 -1.64 -4.82 10.11
C ASP A 80 -1.76 -5.83 8.96
N LEU A 81 -2.84 -5.75 8.18
CA LEU A 81 -3.02 -6.63 7.02
C LEU A 81 -1.83 -6.58 6.04
N VAL A 82 -1.38 -5.38 5.65
CA VAL A 82 -0.27 -5.26 4.70
C VAL A 82 1.03 -5.79 5.30
N ARG A 83 1.35 -5.42 6.55
CA ARG A 83 2.55 -5.89 7.23
C ARG A 83 2.59 -7.42 7.30
N ASP A 84 1.48 -8.02 7.74
CA ASP A 84 1.42 -9.46 8.00
C ASP A 84 1.45 -10.27 6.69
N VAL A 85 0.77 -9.80 5.63
CA VAL A 85 0.83 -10.46 4.31
C VAL A 85 2.23 -10.35 3.71
N VAL A 86 2.86 -9.17 3.73
CA VAL A 86 4.23 -9.00 3.20
C VAL A 86 5.19 -9.91 3.95
N ALA A 87 5.13 -9.96 5.29
CA ALA A 87 5.95 -10.85 6.10
C ALA A 87 5.73 -12.34 5.73
N ALA A 88 4.48 -12.75 5.51
CA ALA A 88 4.14 -14.12 5.15
C ALA A 88 4.54 -14.52 3.71
N THR A 89 4.68 -13.56 2.80
CA THR A 89 4.97 -13.83 1.37
C THR A 89 6.40 -13.56 0.95
N HIS A 90 7.16 -12.74 1.70
CA HIS A 90 8.52 -12.31 1.32
C HIS A 90 9.49 -13.47 1.02
N GLU A 91 9.38 -14.61 1.72
CA GLU A 91 10.20 -15.80 1.43
C GLU A 91 9.71 -16.57 0.19
N LYS A 92 8.41 -16.62 -0.04
CA LYS A 92 7.80 -17.32 -1.20
C LYS A 92 7.99 -16.55 -2.50
N GLY A 93 8.00 -15.22 -2.45
CA GLY A 93 8.24 -14.34 -3.61
C GLY A 93 9.65 -14.47 -4.19
N LYS A 94 10.66 -14.71 -3.34
CA LYS A 94 12.03 -14.99 -3.78
C LYS A 94 12.14 -16.31 -4.54
N LEU A 95 11.44 -17.35 -4.09
CA LEU A 95 11.44 -18.68 -4.71
C LEU A 95 10.73 -18.69 -6.08
N ALA A 96 9.65 -17.92 -6.24
CA ALA A 96 8.89 -17.84 -7.49
C ALA A 96 9.62 -17.08 -8.62
N GLY A 97 10.76 -16.42 -8.34
CA GLY A 97 11.53 -15.65 -9.32
C GLY A 97 12.72 -16.36 -9.94
N VAL A 98 12.91 -17.65 -9.69
CA VAL A 98 14.10 -18.42 -10.10
C VAL A 98 13.81 -19.41 -11.25
N ASN A 99 12.75 -19.18 -12.04
CA ASN A 99 12.46 -19.98 -13.24
C ASN A 99 12.83 -19.24 -14.52
#